data_AF-A0A6E8W2F5-F1
#
_entry.id   AF-A0A6E8W2F5-F1
#
_cell.length_a   1.000
_cell.length_b   1.000
_cell.length_c   1.000
_cell.angle_alpha   90.00
_cell.angle_beta   90.00
_cell.angle_gamma   90.00
#
_symmetry.space_group_name_H-M   'P 1'
#
loop_
_entity.id
_entity.type
_entity.pdbx_description
1 polymer ?
#
loop_
_entity_poly.entity_id
_entity_poly.type
_entity_poly.pdbx_seq_one_letter_code
_entity_poly.pdbx_strand_id
1 'polypeptide(L)'
;MCAAANIEVSIKIPFPTKREAEIAYDVLRVDSEPKRSFVHKTITLEENHLLLRLGGEQAKNVRVGVTSFCELLLLCCETLDQFGPPKSDRYEHY
;
A
#
# COMPACT_ATOMS: atom_id res chain seq x y z
N MET A 1 11.56 8.06 32.10
CA MET A 1 10.71 7.33 31.15
C MET A 1 11.45 7.28 29.82
N CYS A 2 11.93 6.11 29.39
CA CYS A 2 12.47 5.95 28.03
C CYS A 2 11.31 6.06 27.05
N ALA A 3 11.40 6.96 26.07
CA ALA A 3 10.45 6.99 24.96
C ALA A 3 10.52 5.63 24.24
N ALA A 4 9.36 4.97 24.08
CA ALA A 4 9.29 3.79 23.24
C ALA A 4 9.76 4.17 21.84
N ALA A 5 10.76 3.48 21.30
CA ALA A 5 11.22 3.73 19.94
C ALA A 5 10.09 3.31 18.98
N ASN A 6 9.55 4.26 18.22
CA ASN A 6 8.60 3.95 17.16
C ASN A 6 9.30 3.12 16.09
N ILE A 7 8.70 1.98 15.76
CA ILE A 7 9.18 1.09 14.70
C ILE A 7 8.54 1.57 13.42
N GLU A 8 9.35 1.80 12.39
CA GLU A 8 8.89 2.21 11.07
C GLU A 8 9.43 1.28 9.99
N VAL A 9 8.59 1.02 8.98
CA VAL A 9 8.91 0.28 7.77
C VAL A 9 8.52 1.14 6.58
N SER A 10 9.41 1.25 5.60
CA SER A 10 9.16 1.92 4.33
C SER A 10 9.45 0.96 3.18
N ILE A 11 8.51 0.84 2.24
CA ILE A 11 8.64 -0.04 1.07
C ILE A 11 8.33 0.76 -0.19
N LYS A 12 9.19 0.66 -1.21
CA LYS A 12 8.98 1.25 -2.54
C LYS A 12 8.79 0.10 -3.55
N ILE A 13 7.61 0.04 -4.17
CA ILE A 13 7.20 -1.04 -5.08
C ILE A 13 7.11 -0.47 -6.50
N PRO A 14 7.95 -0.92 -7.45
CA PRO A 14 7.82 -0.52 -8.84
C PRO A 14 6.69 -1.29 -9.53
N PHE A 15 5.92 -0.59 -10.37
CA PHE A 15 4.96 -1.16 -11.31
C PHE A 15 5.46 -1.01 -12.75
N PRO A 16 5.08 -1.90 -13.67
CA PRO A 16 5.49 -1.82 -15.08
C PRO A 16 5.09 -0.51 -15.75
N THR A 17 3.91 0.01 -15.41
CA THR A 17 3.41 1.29 -15.92
C THR A 17 2.93 2.22 -14.81
N LYS A 18 2.93 3.53 -15.10
CA LYS A 18 2.29 4.53 -14.23
C LYS A 18 0.82 4.22 -14.00
N ARG A 19 0.11 3.75 -15.03
CA ARG A 19 -1.33 3.49 -14.97
C ARG A 19 -1.67 2.34 -14.02
N GLU A 20 -0.89 1.27 -14.02
CA GLU A 20 -1.06 0.16 -13.07
C GLU A 20 -0.77 0.60 -11.64
N ALA A 21 0.25 1.45 -11.44
CA ALA A 21 0.57 2.02 -10.14
C ALA A 21 -0.58 2.91 -9.59
N GLU A 22 -1.21 3.71 -10.45
CA GLU A 22 -2.41 4.50 -10.11
C GLU A 22 -3.58 3.60 -9.69
N ILE A 23 -3.86 2.55 -10.46
CA ILE A 23 -4.94 1.59 -10.15
C ILE A 23 -4.67 0.92 -8.79
N ALA A 24 -3.45 0.41 -8.58
CA ALA A 24 -3.07 -0.21 -7.32
C ALA A 24 -3.16 0.77 -6.14
N TYR A 25 -2.73 2.02 -6.33
CA TYR A 25 -2.86 3.07 -5.32
C TYR A 25 -4.32 3.34 -4.96
N ASP A 26 -5.18 3.51 -5.96
CA ASP A 26 -6.60 3.79 -5.76
C ASP A 26 -7.33 2.65 -5.04
N VAL A 27 -6.98 1.39 -5.33
CA VAL A 27 -7.54 0.21 -4.65
C VAL A 27 -7.02 0.11 -3.21
N LEU A 28 -5.71 0.20 -3.01
CA LEU A 28 -5.08 -0.08 -1.71
C LEU A 28 -5.20 1.05 -0.69
N ARG A 29 -5.42 2.30 -1.12
CA ARG A 29 -5.54 3.46 -0.20
C ARG A 29 -6.89 3.55 0.52
N VAL A 30 -7.93 2.92 -0.02
CA VAL A 30 -9.32 3.05 0.47
C VAL A 30 -9.49 2.38 1.82
N ASP A 31 -8.70 1.33 2.10
CA ASP A 31 -8.74 0.63 3.37
C ASP A 31 -7.96 1.37 4.46
N SER A 32 -8.67 2.27 5.14
CA SER A 32 -8.21 2.86 6.39
C SER A 32 -7.95 1.77 7.41
N GLU A 33 -6.79 1.83 8.05
CA GLU A 33 -6.43 0.85 9.06
C GLU A 33 -7.43 0.91 10.24
N PRO A 34 -7.99 -0.23 10.70
CA PRO A 34 -8.92 -0.22 11.81
C PRO A 34 -8.24 0.36 13.06
N LYS A 35 -8.95 1.16 13.86
CA LYS A 35 -8.41 1.83 15.07
C LYS A 35 -7.70 0.89 16.06
N ARG A 36 -7.98 -0.41 16.00
CA ARG A 36 -7.40 -1.46 16.86
C ARG A 36 -6.09 -2.04 16.33
N SER A 37 -5.59 -1.58 15.19
CA SER A 37 -4.34 -2.06 14.60
C SER A 37 -3.10 -1.56 15.36
N PHE A 38 -3.22 -0.43 16.07
CA PHE A 38 -2.11 0.27 16.73
C PHE A 38 -0.93 0.56 15.78
N VAL A 39 -1.21 0.69 14.48
CA VAL A 39 -0.24 1.12 13.47
C VAL A 39 -0.82 2.30 12.68
N HIS A 40 0.07 3.16 12.20
CA HIS A 40 -0.25 4.17 11.21
C HIS A 40 0.28 3.71 9.85
N LYS A 41 -0.54 3.84 8.82
CA LYS A 41 -0.24 3.43 7.44
C LYS A 41 -0.46 4.61 6.52
N THR A 42 0.52 4.91 5.67
CA THR A 42 0.42 5.93 4.63
C THR A 42 0.89 5.32 3.32
N ILE A 43 0.08 5.51 2.28
CA ILE A 43 0.40 5.08 0.93
C ILE A 43 0.46 6.33 0.07
N THR A 44 1.52 6.44 -0.74
CA THR A 44 1.74 7.53 -1.69
C THR A 44 2.17 6.97 -3.03
N LEU A 45 1.98 7.74 -4.09
CA LEU A 45 2.32 7.35 -5.45
C LEU A 45 3.36 8.33 -6.03
N GLU A 46 4.48 7.81 -6.51
CA GLU A 46 5.52 8.55 -7.23
C GLU A 46 5.70 7.93 -8.61
N GLU A 47 5.14 8.55 -9.64
CA GLU A 47 5.15 8.02 -11.01
C GLU A 47 4.60 6.58 -11.07
N ASN A 48 5.44 5.60 -11.41
CA ASN A 48 5.12 4.17 -11.42
C ASN A 48 5.51 3.43 -10.14
N HIS A 49 5.77 4.14 -9.03
CA HIS A 49 6.16 3.55 -7.76
C HIS A 49 5.11 3.80 -6.69
N LEU A 50 4.68 2.72 -6.03
CA LEU A 50 3.85 2.77 -4.84
C LEU A 50 4.74 2.79 -3.59
N LEU A 51 4.57 3.79 -2.74
CA LEU A 51 5.35 3.97 -1.53
C LEU A 51 4.47 3.72 -0.31
N LEU A 52 4.81 2.69 0.45
CA LEU A 52 4.22 2.38 1.75
C LEU A 52 5.11 2.93 2.86
N ARG A 53 4.51 3.63 3.82
CA ARG A 53 5.06 3.85 5.15
C ARG A 53 4.13 3.26 6.19
N LEU A 54 4.67 2.44 7.08
CA LEU A 54 3.91 1.84 8.17
C LEU A 54 4.72 1.92 9.45
N GLY A 55 4.11 2.36 10.55
CA GLY A 55 4.79 2.40 11.84
C GLY A 55 3.89 2.18 13.03
N GLY A 56 4.50 1.92 14.18
CA GLY A 56 3.80 1.65 15.44
C GLY A 56 4.75 1.35 16.60
N GLU A 57 4.20 1.29 17.80
CA GLU A 57 5.00 1.10 19.03
C GLU A 57 5.48 -0.35 19.23
N GLN A 58 4.78 -1.32 18.64
CA GLN A 58 5.07 -2.74 18.82
C GLN A 58 5.40 -3.42 17.50
N ALA A 59 6.55 -4.09 17.44
CA ALA A 59 7.03 -4.80 16.25
C ALA A 59 6.00 -5.80 15.69
N LYS A 60 5.26 -6.46 16.59
CA LYS A 60 4.23 -7.43 16.21
C LYS A 60 3.10 -6.80 15.39
N ASN A 61 2.71 -5.56 15.72
CA ASN A 61 1.62 -4.87 15.04
C ASN A 61 2.10 -4.36 13.68
N VAL A 62 3.31 -3.78 13.63
CA VAL A 62 3.95 -3.37 12.37
C VAL A 62 4.08 -4.56 11.42
N ARG A 63 4.54 -5.71 11.92
CA ARG A 63 4.63 -6.95 11.13
C ARG A 63 3.28 -7.36 10.57
N VAL A 64 2.23 -7.41 11.40
CA VAL A 64 0.88 -7.78 10.96
C VAL A 64 0.38 -6.81 9.87
N GLY A 65 0.55 -5.50 10.07
CA GLY A 65 0.14 -4.49 9.10
C GLY A 65 0.88 -4.59 7.77
N VAL A 66 2.21 -4.82 7.80
CA VAL A 66 3.01 -5.04 6.58
C VAL A 66 2.57 -6.32 5.87
N THR A 67 2.38 -7.43 6.60
CA THR A 67 1.91 -8.69 6.01
C THR A 67 0.55 -8.52 5.33
N SER A 68 -0.41 -7.91 6.01
CA SER A 68 -1.75 -7.68 5.45
C SER A 68 -1.71 -6.77 4.21
N PHE A 69 -0.88 -5.73 4.21
CA PHE A 69 -0.68 -4.90 3.02
C PHE A 69 -0.10 -5.70 1.85
N CYS A 70 0.91 -6.55 2.09
CA CYS A 70 1.50 -7.38 1.05
C CYS A 70 0.51 -8.40 0.48
N GLU A 71 -0.37 -8.99 1.29
CA GLU A 71 -1.43 -9.89 0.82
C GLU A 71 -2.40 -9.17 -0.12
N LEU A 72 -2.84 -7.96 0.23
CA LEU A 72 -3.70 -7.14 -0.63
C LEU A 72 -2.99 -6.70 -1.90
N LEU A 73 -1.69 -6.34 -1.81
CA LEU A 73 -0.88 -5.99 -2.96
C LEU A 73 -0.75 -7.16 -3.94
N LEU A 74 -0.47 -8.38 -3.44
CA LEU A 74 -0.39 -9.57 -4.27
C LEU A 74 -1.71 -9.84 -5.00
N LEU A 75 -2.84 -9.77 -4.29
CA LEU A 75 -4.16 -9.91 -4.89
C LEU A 75 -4.40 -8.84 -5.99
N CYS A 76 -4.00 -7.59 -5.73
CA CYS A 76 -4.12 -6.51 -6.71
C CYS A 76 -3.28 -6.77 -7.96
N CYS A 77 -2.03 -7.23 -7.81
CA CYS A 77 -1.17 -7.61 -8.92
C CYS A 77 -1.74 -8.80 -9.71
N GLU A 78 -2.20 -9.86 -9.03
CA GLU A 78 -2.86 -11.00 -9.68
C GLU A 78 -4.09 -10.58 -10.48
N THR A 79 -4.87 -9.63 -9.95
CA THR A 79 -6.04 -9.08 -10.64
C THR A 79 -5.62 -8.27 -11.88
N LEU A 80 -4.58 -7.45 -11.78
CA LEU A 80 -4.04 -6.70 -12.91
C LEU A 80 -3.51 -7.65 -14.00
N ASP A 81 -2.80 -8.71 -13.62
CA ASP A 81 -2.27 -9.70 -14.56
C ASP A 81 -3.37 -10.50 -15.23
N GLN A 82 -4.42 -10.89 -14.49
CA GLN A 82 -5.52 -11.71 -15.00
C GLN A 82 -6.49 -10.94 -15.90
N PHE A 83 -6.75 -9.66 -15.60
CA PHE A 83 -7.77 -8.85 -16.28
C PHE A 83 -7.23 -7.63 -17.04
N GLY A 84 -5.91 -7.45 -17.05
CA GLY A 84 -5.24 -6.39 -17.80
C GLY A 84 -5.11 -6.69 -19.30
N PRO A 85 -4.42 -5.80 -20.05
CA PRO A 85 -3.91 -4.50 -19.59
C PRO A 85 -5.03 -3.45 -19.44
N PRO A 86 -4.79 -2.36 -18.68
CA PRO A 86 -5.74 -1.25 -18.60
C PRO A 86 -6.06 -0.70 -19.99
N LYS A 87 -7.36 -0.58 -20.32
CA LYS A 87 -7.80 -0.07 -21.63
C LYS A 87 -7.73 1.45 -21.76
N SER A 88 -7.68 2.17 -20.64
CA SER A 88 -7.62 3.63 -20.59
C SER A 88 -6.33 4.11 -19.95
N ASP A 89 -5.70 5.10 -20.58
CA ASP A 89 -4.48 5.72 -20.09
C ASP A 89 -4.71 6.60 -18.85
N ARG A 90 -5.99 6.89 -18.54
CA ARG A 90 -6.43 7.73 -17.43
C ARG A 90 -7.75 7.23 -16.84
N TYR A 91 -8.04 7.68 -15.62
CA TYR A 91 -9.35 7.50 -15.00
C TYR A 91 -10.28 8.63 -15.47
N GLU A 92 -11.33 8.31 -16.23
CA GLU A 92 -12.23 9.29 -16.87
C GLU A 92 -13.54 9.51 -16.10
N HIS A 93 -13.72 8.91 -14.93
CA HIS A 93 -14.95 9.07 -14.16
C HIS A 93 -14.89 10.28 -13.22
N TYR A 94 -15.01 11.49 -13.78
CA TYR A 94 -15.50 12.71 -13.12
C TYR A 94 -16.10 13.68 -14.14
#